data_AF-M9RIJ4-F1
#
_entry.id   AF-M9RIJ4-F1
#
_cell.length_a   1.000
_cell.length_b   1.000
_cell.length_c   1.000
_cell.angle_alpha   90.00
_cell.angle_beta   90.00
_cell.angle_gamma   90.00
#
_symmetry.space_group_name_H-M   'P 1'
#
loop_
_entity.id
_entity.type
_entity.pdbx_description
1 polymer ?
#
loop_
_entity_poly.entity_id
_entity_poly.type
_entity_poly.pdbx_seq_one_letter_code
_entity_poly.pdbx_strand_id
1 'polypeptide(L)'
;MEEDAANAGGFWSSYENGFTQWLERLQGNAPEGSDPIAAAATFLGALWNTFVWLFANIAEAIYNIAFAVSHPTVWLDWLSWANTTEDKESLMRFIYYGGSHELFFALFVLFLTLTAVALLHRPFMWGCVRVLEGFANKIGRTFAWAGLLMVLVQIMIIFMQRVFAVSELSIGLGIAMTFDVSWWAESLKLYNALIVCLCVTYTFVQGGHVRVDLVYSAVGHRAKRIIDMIGSMVFMVPAAILTWMYGWYFLWRHLVVPNPSASDSLERLLNKARALRWNVETIGFSPNGFNAYFLFKVLLVTFTALVLLHSVAFFYRSYLELVEGEESIDKYLDKDSLGEGEEAYEGTH
;
A
#
# COMPACT_ATOMS: atom_id res chain seq x y z
N MET A 1 35.52 1.45 -25.25
CA MET A 1 34.14 1.99 -25.36
C MET A 1 33.21 0.99 -24.68
N GLU A 2 33.43 0.79 -23.38
CA GLU A 2 32.69 -0.20 -22.57
C GLU A 2 32.64 0.24 -21.09
N GLU A 3 32.94 1.53 -20.84
CA GLU A 3 32.93 2.19 -19.52
C GLU A 3 31.76 3.16 -19.34
N ASP A 4 31.11 3.58 -20.44
CA ASP A 4 29.92 4.45 -20.45
C ASP A 4 28.68 3.83 -19.77
N ALA A 5 28.77 2.58 -19.31
CA ALA A 5 27.68 1.82 -18.69
C ALA A 5 27.35 2.25 -17.24
N ALA A 6 28.17 3.11 -16.61
CA ALA A 6 27.98 3.53 -15.22
C ALA A 6 26.94 4.64 -15.01
N ASN A 7 26.65 5.45 -16.03
CA ASN A 7 25.87 6.70 -15.90
C ASN A 7 24.39 6.59 -16.34
N ALA A 8 23.79 5.40 -16.26
CA ALA A 8 22.49 5.11 -16.91
C ALA A 8 21.29 5.00 -15.94
N GLY A 9 20.46 6.04 -15.87
CA GLY A 9 19.01 5.88 -15.69
C GLY A 9 18.40 5.91 -14.27
N GLY A 10 18.73 6.92 -13.46
CA GLY A 10 17.82 7.41 -12.40
C GLY A 10 16.83 8.45 -12.94
N PHE A 11 15.75 8.79 -12.21
CA PHE A 11 14.79 9.84 -12.63
C PHE A 11 15.46 11.21 -12.81
N TRP A 12 16.55 11.45 -12.09
CA TRP A 12 17.31 12.69 -12.07
C TRP A 12 18.58 12.68 -12.95
N SER A 13 18.66 11.80 -13.98
CA SER A 13 19.87 11.63 -14.83
C SER A 13 20.29 12.86 -15.68
N SER A 14 19.66 14.02 -15.48
CA SER A 14 20.08 15.32 -16.03
C SER A 14 19.98 16.49 -15.03
N TYR A 15 19.90 16.21 -13.73
CA TYR A 15 19.85 17.23 -12.66
C TYR A 15 20.97 17.03 -11.64
N GLU A 16 22.21 17.31 -12.07
CA GLU A 16 23.34 17.64 -11.20
C GLU A 16 23.04 18.93 -10.41
N ASN A 17 22.22 18.81 -9.38
CA ASN A 17 22.09 19.88 -8.40
C ASN A 17 23.34 19.88 -7.49
N GLY A 18 23.70 21.04 -6.94
CA GLY A 18 24.90 21.15 -6.09
C GLY A 18 24.86 20.32 -4.80
N PHE A 19 23.73 19.69 -4.49
CA PHE A 19 23.55 18.81 -3.34
C PHE A 19 23.85 17.34 -3.69
N THR A 20 23.47 16.83 -4.87
CA THR A 20 23.86 15.48 -5.33
C THR A 20 25.38 15.38 -5.52
N GLN A 21 25.99 16.32 -6.23
CA GLN A 21 27.46 16.38 -6.35
C GLN A 21 28.19 16.50 -4.99
N TRP A 22 27.55 17.13 -4.00
CA TRP A 22 28.11 17.24 -2.64
C TRP A 22 27.95 15.92 -1.85
N LEU A 23 26.83 15.21 -2.02
CA LEU A 23 26.58 13.90 -1.42
C LEU A 23 27.48 12.81 -2.01
N GLU A 24 27.70 12.78 -3.32
CA GLU A 24 28.62 11.83 -3.97
C GLU A 24 30.03 11.95 -3.41
N ARG A 25 30.52 13.19 -3.26
CA ARG A 25 31.79 13.51 -2.60
C ARG A 25 31.83 13.08 -1.13
N LEU A 26 30.70 13.08 -0.42
CA LEU A 26 30.59 12.57 0.96
C LEU A 26 30.48 11.04 1.06
N GLN A 27 30.02 10.37 0.00
CA GLN A 27 29.98 8.89 -0.13
C GLN A 27 31.32 8.31 -0.64
N GLY A 28 32.26 9.16 -1.06
CA GLY A 28 33.58 8.77 -1.56
C GLY A 28 33.64 8.55 -3.08
N ASN A 29 32.55 8.81 -3.81
CA ASN A 29 32.58 8.88 -5.27
C ASN A 29 33.31 10.17 -5.68
N ALA A 30 34.57 10.02 -6.09
CA ALA A 30 35.37 11.11 -6.62
C ALA A 30 35.17 11.24 -8.15
N PRO A 31 35.34 12.44 -8.74
CA PRO A 31 35.26 12.60 -10.19
C PRO A 31 36.32 11.78 -10.94
N GLU A 32 36.02 11.44 -12.20
CA GLU A 32 36.91 10.68 -13.08
C GLU A 32 38.35 11.22 -13.06
N GLY A 33 39.32 10.30 -12.90
CA GLY A 33 40.74 10.64 -12.85
C GLY A 33 41.32 10.91 -11.44
N SER A 34 40.59 10.60 -10.36
CA SER A 34 41.13 10.61 -9.00
C SER A 34 40.89 9.28 -8.28
N ASP A 35 41.88 8.82 -7.49
CA ASP A 35 41.83 7.52 -6.81
C ASP A 35 40.60 7.43 -5.87
N PRO A 36 39.83 6.33 -5.90
CA PRO A 36 38.64 6.19 -5.07
C PRO A 36 39.05 6.16 -3.58
N ILE A 37 38.52 7.10 -2.80
CA ILE A 37 38.83 7.22 -1.38
C ILE A 37 38.34 5.95 -0.67
N ALA A 38 39.27 5.24 -0.03
CA ALA A 38 39.08 3.86 0.46
C ALA A 38 38.08 3.67 1.64
N ALA A 39 37.16 4.60 1.86
CA ALA A 39 36.06 4.47 2.81
C ALA A 39 35.19 3.23 2.50
N ALA A 40 34.87 3.01 1.22
CA ALA A 40 33.94 1.97 0.75
C ALA A 40 34.34 0.51 1.09
N ALA A 41 35.60 0.27 1.48
CA ALA A 41 36.12 -1.07 1.78
C ALA A 41 35.94 -1.52 3.25
N THR A 42 35.37 -0.68 4.13
CA THR A 42 35.24 -1.00 5.57
C THR A 42 33.79 -1.00 6.05
N PHE A 43 33.48 -1.79 7.08
CA PHE A 43 32.16 -1.84 7.71
C PHE A 43 31.65 -0.46 8.17
N LEU A 44 32.54 0.37 8.72
CA LEU A 44 32.20 1.74 9.13
C LEU A 44 31.91 2.66 7.93
N GLY A 45 32.63 2.51 6.82
CA GLY A 45 32.34 3.23 5.57
C GLY A 45 31.05 2.77 4.90
N ALA A 46 30.73 1.48 4.96
CA ALA A 46 29.43 0.97 4.50
C ALA A 46 28.27 1.56 5.32
N LEU A 47 28.38 1.58 6.66
CA LEU A 47 27.41 2.25 7.54
C LEU A 47 27.31 3.76 7.24
N TRP A 48 28.44 4.44 7.02
CA TRP A 48 28.47 5.85 6.67
C TRP A 48 27.76 6.13 5.34
N ASN A 49 28.04 5.33 4.30
CA ASN A 49 27.39 5.50 3.00
C ASN A 49 25.88 5.19 3.08
N THR A 50 25.45 4.20 3.86
CA THR A 50 24.02 3.96 4.14
C THR A 50 23.38 5.15 4.87
N PHE A 51 24.07 5.76 5.83
CA PHE A 51 23.60 6.95 6.55
C PHE A 51 23.48 8.16 5.62
N VAL A 52 24.51 8.48 4.84
CA VAL A 52 24.50 9.59 3.87
C VAL A 52 23.43 9.38 2.79
N TRP A 53 23.25 8.15 2.30
CA TRP A 53 22.17 7.81 1.36
C TRP A 53 20.77 8.03 1.97
N LEU A 54 20.55 7.61 3.21
CA LEU A 54 19.27 7.81 3.90
C LEU A 54 18.96 9.30 4.11
N PHE A 55 19.94 10.10 4.53
CA PHE A 55 19.77 11.55 4.68
C PHE A 55 19.61 12.30 3.35
N ALA A 56 20.29 11.83 2.29
CA ALA A 56 20.10 12.32 0.92
C ALA A 56 18.64 12.17 0.47
N ASN A 57 18.10 10.95 0.55
CA ASN A 57 16.74 10.64 0.12
C ASN A 57 15.68 11.38 0.96
N ILE A 58 15.91 11.57 2.27
CA ILE A 58 15.02 12.36 3.14
C ILE A 58 14.98 13.84 2.70
N ALA A 59 16.13 14.43 2.35
CA ALA A 59 16.19 15.81 1.88
C ALA A 59 15.59 15.97 0.47
N GLU A 60 15.90 15.05 -0.44
CA GLU A 60 15.41 15.06 -1.82
C GLU A 60 13.91 14.79 -1.89
N ALA A 61 13.36 13.93 -1.03
CA ALA A 61 11.92 13.69 -0.93
C ALA A 61 11.09 14.96 -0.61
N ILE A 62 11.63 15.91 0.16
CA ILE A 62 10.97 17.21 0.40
C ILE A 62 10.82 17.98 -0.92
N TYR A 63 11.86 17.97 -1.76
CA TYR A 63 11.84 18.57 -3.09
C TYR A 63 10.91 17.80 -4.04
N ASN A 64 10.93 16.46 -4.02
CA ASN A 64 10.07 15.62 -4.86
C ASN A 64 8.58 15.86 -4.59
N ILE A 65 8.19 16.01 -3.32
CA ILE A 65 6.81 16.36 -2.93
C ILE A 65 6.43 17.73 -3.51
N ALA A 66 7.29 18.74 -3.34
CA ALA A 66 7.04 20.08 -3.88
C ALA A 66 6.98 20.11 -5.42
N PHE A 67 7.81 19.32 -6.09
CA PHE A 67 7.82 19.17 -7.55
C PHE A 67 6.54 18.46 -8.04
N ALA A 68 6.17 17.33 -7.46
CA ALA A 68 4.98 16.57 -7.84
C ALA A 68 3.67 17.36 -7.66
N VAL A 69 3.59 18.20 -6.62
CA VAL A 69 2.45 19.09 -6.38
C VAL A 69 2.42 20.30 -7.33
N SER A 70 3.59 20.83 -7.73
CA SER A 70 3.66 21.98 -8.64
C SER A 70 3.53 21.61 -10.12
N HIS A 71 3.87 20.38 -10.50
CA HIS A 71 3.87 19.90 -11.89
C HIS A 71 2.98 18.64 -12.07
N PRO A 72 1.67 18.71 -11.77
CA PRO A 72 0.76 17.55 -11.82
C PRO A 72 0.67 16.92 -13.21
N THR A 73 0.74 17.71 -14.29
CA THR A 73 0.66 17.21 -15.67
C THR A 73 1.76 16.21 -16.01
N VAL A 74 2.95 16.29 -15.39
CA VAL A 74 4.06 15.37 -15.68
C VAL A 74 3.71 13.90 -15.36
N TRP A 75 2.76 13.66 -14.43
CA TRP A 75 2.41 12.34 -13.92
C TRP A 75 0.91 12.03 -13.82
N LEU A 76 0.02 13.00 -14.11
CA LEU A 76 -1.45 12.83 -14.10
C LEU A 76 -2.15 13.04 -15.47
N ASP A 77 -1.43 13.44 -16.52
CA ASP A 77 -2.06 13.79 -17.82
C ASP A 77 -2.93 12.66 -18.40
N TRP A 78 -2.47 11.40 -18.21
CA TRP A 78 -3.17 10.16 -18.54
C TRP A 78 -4.60 10.01 -17.98
N LEU A 79 -5.00 10.81 -16.98
CA LEU A 79 -6.39 10.87 -16.51
C LEU A 79 -7.34 11.50 -17.55
N SER A 80 -6.82 12.31 -18.48
CA SER A 80 -7.60 12.87 -19.59
C SER A 80 -7.77 11.87 -20.74
N TRP A 81 -6.78 10.99 -20.93
CA TRP A 81 -6.70 9.93 -21.94
C TRP A 81 -7.10 10.37 -23.35
N ALA A 82 -6.34 11.31 -23.91
CA ALA A 82 -6.39 11.64 -25.34
C ALA A 82 -5.61 10.62 -26.22
N ASN A 83 -4.97 9.61 -25.61
CA ASN A 83 -4.13 8.59 -26.25
C ASN A 83 -2.90 9.19 -26.98
N THR A 84 -2.41 10.33 -26.51
CA THR A 84 -1.21 11.02 -26.98
C THR A 84 0.08 10.28 -26.57
N THR A 85 1.24 10.84 -26.90
CA THR A 85 2.53 10.43 -26.31
C THR A 85 2.66 10.85 -24.84
N GLU A 86 2.12 12.03 -24.48
CA GLU A 86 2.23 12.64 -23.15
C GLU A 86 1.38 11.90 -22.11
N ASP A 87 0.18 11.43 -22.50
CA ASP A 87 -0.63 10.45 -21.76
C ASP A 87 0.18 9.18 -21.40
N LYS A 88 0.97 8.68 -22.35
CA LYS A 88 1.65 7.37 -22.20
C LYS A 88 2.93 7.49 -21.38
N GLU A 89 3.64 8.61 -21.53
CA GLU A 89 4.79 8.90 -20.69
C GLU A 89 4.38 9.24 -19.26
N SER A 90 3.34 10.04 -19.05
CA SER A 90 2.83 10.34 -17.71
C SER A 90 2.29 9.09 -17.01
N LEU A 91 1.62 8.18 -17.74
CA LEU A 91 1.22 6.87 -17.21
C LEU A 91 2.42 5.98 -16.88
N MET A 92 3.45 5.90 -17.73
CA MET A 92 4.66 5.13 -17.42
C MET A 92 5.46 5.72 -16.24
N ARG A 93 5.48 7.05 -16.08
CA ARG A 93 5.99 7.73 -14.88
C ARG A 93 5.18 7.31 -13.65
N PHE A 94 3.85 7.42 -13.68
CA PHE A 94 2.98 7.01 -12.58
C PHE A 94 3.18 5.53 -12.17
N ILE A 95 3.33 4.63 -13.16
CA ILE A 95 3.63 3.22 -12.93
C ILE A 95 4.99 3.04 -12.24
N TYR A 96 6.01 3.80 -12.62
CA TYR A 96 7.33 3.74 -11.98
C TYR A 96 7.28 4.25 -10.53
N TYR A 97 6.86 5.50 -10.29
CA TYR A 97 6.86 6.10 -8.94
C TYR A 97 5.95 5.38 -7.96
N GLY A 98 4.80 4.87 -8.42
CA GLY A 98 3.91 4.10 -7.55
C GLY A 98 4.57 2.85 -6.93
N GLY A 99 5.66 2.33 -7.51
CA GLY A 99 6.45 1.23 -6.97
C GLY A 99 7.91 1.60 -6.66
N SER A 100 8.25 2.89 -6.49
CA SER A 100 9.64 3.34 -6.38
C SER A 100 10.08 3.69 -4.95
N HIS A 101 11.39 3.88 -4.78
CA HIS A 101 11.97 4.35 -3.52
C HIS A 101 11.72 5.85 -3.29
N GLU A 102 11.62 6.68 -4.34
CA GLU A 102 11.28 8.10 -4.19
C GLU A 102 9.91 8.28 -3.52
N LEU A 103 8.90 7.45 -3.90
CA LEU A 103 7.59 7.47 -3.25
C LEU A 103 7.66 6.96 -1.80
N PHE A 104 8.44 5.91 -1.53
CA PHE A 104 8.66 5.46 -0.14
C PHE A 104 9.23 6.60 0.72
N PHE A 105 10.27 7.30 0.26
CA PHE A 105 10.84 8.40 1.02
C PHE A 105 9.92 9.62 1.11
N ALA A 106 9.11 9.92 0.09
CA ALA A 106 8.06 10.94 0.18
C ALA A 106 7.01 10.62 1.26
N LEU A 107 6.53 9.37 1.31
CA LEU A 107 5.60 8.90 2.35
C LEU A 107 6.27 8.84 3.73
N PHE A 108 7.56 8.50 3.80
CA PHE A 108 8.33 8.46 5.04
C PHE A 108 8.58 9.86 5.61
N VAL A 109 8.90 10.85 4.77
CA VAL A 109 9.00 12.27 5.17
C VAL A 109 7.64 12.81 5.60
N LEU A 110 6.55 12.47 4.91
CA LEU A 110 5.19 12.81 5.35
C LEU A 110 4.87 12.18 6.73
N PHE A 111 5.23 10.92 6.95
CA PHE A 111 5.09 10.26 8.25
C PHE A 111 5.94 10.93 9.34
N LEU A 112 7.22 11.23 9.08
CA LEU A 112 8.12 11.87 10.05
C LEU A 112 7.65 13.30 10.40
N THR A 113 7.20 14.08 9.43
CA THR A 113 6.69 15.44 9.67
C THR A 113 5.36 15.43 10.43
N LEU A 114 4.43 14.55 10.07
CA LEU A 114 3.20 14.33 10.85
C LEU A 114 3.51 13.86 12.27
N THR A 115 4.46 12.93 12.44
CA THR A 115 4.92 12.45 13.75
C THR A 115 5.50 13.59 14.58
N ALA A 116 6.38 14.42 14.01
CA ALA A 116 6.98 15.56 14.71
C ALA A 116 5.93 16.58 15.18
N VAL A 117 4.96 16.94 14.34
CA VAL A 117 3.84 17.82 14.72
C VAL A 117 2.97 17.18 15.81
N ALA A 118 2.71 15.88 15.70
CA ALA A 118 1.92 15.12 16.66
C ALA A 118 2.61 14.96 18.04
N LEU A 119 3.94 14.80 18.06
CA LEU A 119 4.74 14.78 19.30
C LEU A 119 4.72 16.15 20.00
N LEU A 120 4.71 17.25 19.26
CA LEU A 120 4.57 18.60 19.81
C LEU A 120 3.15 18.88 20.34
N HIS A 121 2.12 18.27 19.75
CA HIS A 121 0.72 18.52 20.08
C HIS A 121 -0.08 17.21 20.28
N ARG A 122 -0.09 16.66 21.51
CA ARG A 122 -0.85 15.44 21.86
C ARG A 122 -2.32 15.43 21.39
N PRO A 123 -3.11 16.53 21.47
CA PRO A 123 -4.48 16.54 20.96
C PRO A 123 -4.59 16.36 19.44
N PHE A 124 -3.56 16.76 18.68
CA PHE A 124 -3.46 16.51 17.24
C PHE A 124 -3.15 15.02 16.97
N MET A 125 -2.28 14.39 17.76
CA MET A 125 -2.02 12.95 17.66
C MET A 125 -3.29 12.12 17.93
N TRP A 126 -4.06 12.44 18.98
CA TRP A 126 -5.41 11.86 19.21
C TRP A 126 -6.42 12.22 18.10
N GLY A 127 -6.20 13.31 17.35
CA GLY A 127 -6.91 13.60 16.11
C GLY A 127 -6.57 12.60 14.99
N CYS A 128 -5.28 12.40 14.72
CA CYS A 128 -4.80 11.45 13.72
C CYS A 128 -5.28 10.01 13.99
N VAL A 129 -5.15 9.53 15.23
CA VAL A 129 -5.61 8.19 15.65
C VAL A 129 -7.11 8.02 15.33
N ARG A 130 -7.97 8.91 15.83
CA ARG A 130 -9.43 8.85 15.58
C ARG A 130 -9.81 8.95 14.10
N VAL A 131 -9.05 9.70 13.29
CA VAL A 131 -9.30 9.80 11.84
C VAL A 131 -8.94 8.50 11.13
N LEU A 132 -7.78 7.91 11.43
CA LEU A 132 -7.31 6.67 10.79
C LEU A 132 -8.13 5.45 11.22
N GLU A 133 -8.48 5.35 12.50
CA GLU A 133 -9.32 4.27 13.05
C GLU A 133 -10.79 4.44 12.62
N GLY A 134 -11.32 5.67 12.63
CA GLY A 134 -12.64 5.97 12.09
C GLY A 134 -12.75 5.74 10.58
N PHE A 135 -11.64 5.82 9.84
CA PHE A 135 -11.55 5.42 8.43
C PHE A 135 -11.56 3.89 8.28
N ALA A 136 -10.75 3.17 9.08
CA ALA A 136 -10.74 1.71 9.12
C ALA A 136 -12.13 1.13 9.46
N ASN A 137 -12.80 1.67 10.49
CA ASN A 137 -14.15 1.26 10.88
C ASN A 137 -15.20 1.54 9.81
N LYS A 138 -15.14 2.70 9.13
CA LYS A 138 -16.04 3.00 8.00
C LYS A 138 -15.87 2.00 6.87
N ILE A 139 -14.63 1.71 6.46
CA ILE A 139 -14.35 0.72 5.41
C ILE A 139 -14.84 -0.67 5.85
N GLY A 140 -14.46 -1.13 7.04
CA GLY A 140 -14.84 -2.45 7.56
C GLY A 140 -16.35 -2.64 7.66
N ARG A 141 -17.06 -1.70 8.31
CA ARG A 141 -18.54 -1.74 8.42
C ARG A 141 -19.23 -1.64 7.05
N THR A 142 -18.65 -0.97 6.06
CA THR A 142 -19.17 -0.97 4.68
C THR A 142 -18.93 -2.31 3.97
N PHE A 143 -17.72 -2.86 3.99
CA PHE A 143 -17.38 -4.08 3.25
C PHE A 143 -17.77 -5.38 3.96
N ALA A 144 -18.12 -5.35 5.25
CA ALA A 144 -18.78 -6.46 5.94
C ALA A 144 -20.08 -6.92 5.23
N TRP A 145 -20.80 -6.00 4.59
CA TRP A 145 -21.99 -6.32 3.78
C TRP A 145 -21.68 -7.21 2.56
N ALA A 146 -20.43 -7.27 2.09
CA ALA A 146 -20.02 -8.23 1.08
C ALA A 146 -20.15 -9.69 1.57
N GLY A 147 -20.09 -9.93 2.89
CA GLY A 147 -20.37 -11.24 3.49
C GLY A 147 -21.83 -11.65 3.35
N LEU A 148 -22.77 -10.73 3.63
CA LEU A 148 -24.20 -10.98 3.39
C LEU A 148 -24.48 -11.19 1.90
N LEU A 149 -23.90 -10.35 1.04
CA LEU A 149 -24.04 -10.45 -0.42
C LEU A 149 -23.51 -11.80 -0.94
N MET A 150 -22.34 -12.24 -0.48
CA MET A 150 -21.76 -13.55 -0.79
C MET A 150 -22.71 -14.70 -0.43
N VAL A 151 -23.32 -14.66 0.77
CA VAL A 151 -24.31 -15.67 1.21
C VAL A 151 -25.56 -15.64 0.34
N LEU A 152 -26.09 -14.45 0.01
CA LEU A 152 -27.27 -14.31 -0.86
C LEU A 152 -27.00 -14.85 -2.28
N VAL A 153 -25.85 -14.54 -2.87
CA VAL A 153 -25.42 -15.08 -4.17
C VAL A 153 -25.22 -16.59 -4.10
N GLN A 154 -24.67 -17.12 -3.00
CA GLN A 154 -24.50 -18.58 -2.84
C GLN A 154 -25.83 -19.32 -2.67
N ILE A 155 -26.81 -18.75 -1.94
CA ILE A 155 -28.19 -19.27 -1.87
C ILE A 155 -28.81 -19.28 -3.27
N MET A 156 -28.72 -18.17 -4.01
CA MET A 156 -29.22 -18.03 -5.37
C MET A 156 -28.64 -19.08 -6.33
N ILE A 157 -27.33 -19.31 -6.28
CA ILE A 157 -26.63 -20.38 -7.03
C ILE A 157 -27.21 -21.76 -6.71
N ILE A 158 -27.42 -22.06 -5.43
CA ILE A 158 -27.99 -23.35 -4.99
C ILE A 158 -29.41 -23.53 -5.54
N PHE A 159 -30.27 -22.50 -5.48
CA PHE A 159 -31.62 -22.58 -6.04
C PHE A 159 -31.61 -22.82 -7.56
N MET A 160 -30.80 -22.10 -8.34
CA MET A 160 -30.74 -22.30 -9.79
C MET A 160 -30.25 -23.70 -10.16
N GLN A 161 -29.17 -24.18 -9.55
CA GLN A 161 -28.61 -25.50 -9.88
C GLN A 161 -29.43 -26.67 -9.35
N ARG A 162 -30.03 -26.56 -8.16
CA ARG A 162 -30.62 -27.71 -7.45
C ARG A 162 -32.15 -27.76 -7.48
N VAL A 163 -32.83 -26.63 -7.67
CA VAL A 163 -34.30 -26.56 -7.72
C VAL A 163 -34.79 -26.35 -9.14
N PHE A 164 -34.19 -25.42 -9.89
CA PHE A 164 -34.64 -25.09 -11.25
C PHE A 164 -33.82 -25.77 -12.37
N ALA A 165 -32.67 -26.35 -12.03
CA ALA A 165 -31.72 -27.00 -12.97
C ALA A 165 -31.26 -26.10 -14.14
N VAL A 166 -31.16 -24.78 -13.92
CA VAL A 166 -30.76 -23.80 -14.94
C VAL A 166 -29.25 -23.53 -14.85
N SER A 167 -28.57 -23.48 -16.01
CA SER A 167 -27.13 -23.22 -16.15
C SER A 167 -26.75 -21.74 -16.14
N GLU A 168 -27.71 -20.86 -16.43
CA GLU A 168 -27.58 -19.41 -16.54
C GLU A 168 -28.47 -18.71 -15.50
N LEU A 169 -28.10 -17.49 -15.12
CA LEU A 169 -28.92 -16.62 -14.29
C LEU A 169 -28.84 -15.17 -14.78
N SER A 170 -30.01 -14.57 -14.96
CA SER A 170 -30.16 -13.14 -15.25
C SER A 170 -30.62 -12.36 -14.02
N ILE A 171 -29.99 -11.21 -13.78
CA ILE A 171 -30.46 -10.21 -12.82
C ILE A 171 -30.65 -8.89 -13.56
N GLY A 172 -31.81 -8.24 -13.40
CA GLY A 172 -32.03 -6.92 -13.94
C GLY A 172 -33.43 -6.37 -13.70
N LEU A 173 -33.51 -5.09 -13.32
CA LEU A 173 -34.72 -4.29 -13.41
C LEU A 173 -34.59 -3.39 -14.64
N GLY A 174 -35.00 -3.91 -15.80
CA GLY A 174 -34.81 -3.26 -17.11
C GLY A 174 -33.81 -4.01 -17.99
N ILE A 175 -32.52 -3.68 -17.89
CA ILE A 175 -31.46 -4.41 -18.60
C ILE A 175 -31.12 -5.68 -17.82
N ALA A 176 -31.36 -6.84 -18.43
CA ALA A 176 -31.02 -8.13 -17.85
C ALA A 176 -29.53 -8.45 -18.05
N MET A 177 -28.76 -8.51 -16.96
CA MET A 177 -27.39 -9.00 -16.95
C MET A 177 -27.42 -10.52 -16.76
N THR A 178 -27.32 -11.28 -17.86
CA THR A 178 -27.29 -12.74 -17.86
C THR A 178 -25.85 -13.26 -17.85
N PHE A 179 -25.54 -14.14 -16.91
CA PHE A 179 -24.27 -14.86 -16.85
C PHE A 179 -24.48 -16.32 -16.43
N ASP A 180 -23.60 -17.22 -16.89
CA ASP A 180 -23.50 -18.60 -16.41
C ASP A 180 -23.40 -18.65 -14.88
N VAL A 181 -23.98 -19.69 -14.27
CA VAL A 181 -23.82 -19.93 -12.83
C VAL A 181 -22.34 -20.16 -12.44
N SER A 182 -21.47 -20.53 -13.40
CA SER A 182 -20.02 -20.57 -13.19
C SER A 182 -19.41 -19.19 -12.90
N TRP A 183 -19.84 -18.14 -13.62
CA TRP A 183 -19.44 -16.75 -13.37
C TRP A 183 -19.84 -16.32 -11.95
N TRP A 184 -21.08 -16.62 -11.55
CA TRP A 184 -21.59 -16.32 -10.21
C TRP A 184 -20.82 -17.09 -9.12
N ALA A 185 -20.52 -18.37 -9.34
CA ALA A 185 -19.73 -19.17 -8.40
C ALA A 185 -18.28 -18.69 -8.29
N GLU A 186 -17.67 -18.21 -9.36
CA GLU A 186 -16.35 -17.58 -9.30
C GLU A 186 -16.41 -16.18 -8.63
N SER A 187 -17.48 -15.42 -8.79
CA SER A 187 -17.67 -14.11 -8.14
C SER A 187 -17.65 -14.18 -6.60
N LEU A 188 -18.03 -15.31 -6.01
CA LEU A 188 -17.92 -15.56 -4.55
C LEU A 188 -16.48 -15.38 -4.05
N LYS A 189 -15.47 -15.68 -4.88
CA LYS A 189 -14.05 -15.44 -4.55
C LYS A 189 -13.75 -13.95 -4.40
N LEU A 190 -14.38 -13.10 -5.22
CA LEU A 190 -14.21 -11.64 -5.12
C LEU A 190 -14.87 -11.10 -3.84
N TYR A 191 -16.07 -11.56 -3.49
CA TYR A 191 -16.72 -11.13 -2.24
C TYR A 191 -15.93 -11.58 -1.00
N ASN A 192 -15.36 -12.79 -1.02
CA ASN A 192 -14.43 -13.24 0.02
C ASN A 192 -13.16 -12.36 0.07
N ALA A 193 -12.54 -12.07 -1.08
CA ALA A 193 -11.36 -11.21 -1.17
C ALA A 193 -11.64 -9.76 -0.73
N LEU A 194 -12.83 -9.21 -1.01
CA LEU A 194 -13.26 -7.89 -0.53
C LEU A 194 -13.26 -7.83 1.00
N ILE A 195 -13.84 -8.84 1.66
CA ILE A 195 -13.86 -8.93 3.14
C ILE A 195 -12.44 -9.01 3.68
N VAL A 196 -11.62 -9.94 3.18
CA VAL A 196 -10.24 -10.15 3.68
C VAL A 196 -9.35 -8.92 3.43
N CYS A 197 -9.42 -8.31 2.24
CA CYS A 197 -8.53 -7.22 1.86
C CYS A 197 -8.91 -5.87 2.49
N LEU A 198 -10.20 -5.62 2.72
CA LEU A 198 -10.70 -4.30 3.14
C LEU A 198 -11.11 -4.26 4.62
N CYS A 199 -11.48 -5.39 5.23
CA CYS A 199 -11.82 -5.44 6.65
C CYS A 199 -10.60 -5.73 7.56
N VAL A 200 -9.39 -5.98 7.05
CA VAL A 200 -8.20 -6.34 7.87
C VAL A 200 -7.86 -5.31 8.95
N THR A 201 -7.96 -4.01 8.64
CA THR A 201 -7.67 -2.94 9.60
C THR A 201 -8.82 -2.76 10.59
N TYR A 202 -10.05 -3.05 10.16
CA TYR A 202 -11.22 -3.07 11.03
C TYR A 202 -11.13 -4.22 12.04
N THR A 203 -10.86 -5.46 11.61
CA THR A 203 -10.72 -6.59 12.55
C THR A 203 -9.56 -6.40 13.52
N PHE A 204 -8.50 -5.66 13.14
CA PHE A 204 -7.46 -5.24 14.09
C PHE A 204 -7.97 -4.20 15.10
N VAL A 205 -8.63 -3.12 14.67
CA VAL A 205 -9.23 -2.08 15.55
C VAL A 205 -10.25 -2.68 16.51
N GLN A 206 -11.06 -3.63 16.05
CA GLN A 206 -12.04 -4.35 16.87
C GLN A 206 -11.41 -5.39 17.83
N GLY A 207 -10.09 -5.60 17.80
CA GLY A 207 -9.40 -6.59 18.64
C GLY A 207 -9.59 -8.04 18.21
N GLY A 208 -10.35 -8.32 17.15
CA GLY A 208 -10.64 -9.66 16.61
C GLY A 208 -9.47 -10.33 15.89
N HIS A 209 -8.23 -10.07 16.31
CA HIS A 209 -7.03 -10.74 15.81
C HIS A 209 -6.45 -11.64 16.90
N VAL A 210 -6.00 -12.84 16.53
CA VAL A 210 -5.44 -13.80 17.50
C VAL A 210 -4.08 -13.30 17.98
N ARG A 211 -4.05 -12.76 19.21
CA ARG A 211 -2.82 -12.40 19.92
C ARG A 211 -2.24 -13.66 20.58
N VAL A 212 -0.93 -13.89 20.42
CA VAL A 212 -0.24 -15.01 21.07
C VAL A 212 0.14 -14.60 22.50
N ASP A 213 -0.87 -14.50 23.36
CA ASP A 213 -0.79 -13.81 24.65
C ASP A 213 0.05 -14.51 25.74
N LEU A 214 0.75 -15.61 25.41
CA LEU A 214 1.70 -16.28 26.31
C LEU A 214 2.83 -15.35 26.79
N VAL A 215 3.25 -14.39 25.96
CA VAL A 215 4.23 -13.36 26.34
C VAL A 215 3.55 -12.09 26.84
N TYR A 216 2.47 -11.64 26.20
CA TYR A 216 1.78 -10.40 26.59
C TYR A 216 1.14 -10.50 27.98
N SER A 217 0.57 -11.63 28.39
CA SER A 217 -0.04 -11.80 29.71
C SER A 217 0.94 -11.56 30.88
N ALA A 218 2.22 -11.91 30.70
CA ALA A 218 3.26 -11.76 31.71
C ALA A 218 3.93 -10.36 31.75
N VAL A 219 3.57 -9.44 30.84
CA VAL A 219 4.30 -8.17 30.61
C VAL A 219 3.46 -6.95 31.01
N GLY A 220 4.08 -6.03 31.77
CA GLY A 220 3.44 -4.79 32.25
C GLY A 220 3.15 -3.77 31.15
N HIS A 221 2.17 -2.88 31.38
CA HIS A 221 1.59 -1.98 30.36
C HIS A 221 2.62 -1.24 29.50
N ARG A 222 3.61 -0.57 30.11
CA ARG A 222 4.65 0.17 29.37
C ARG A 222 5.43 -0.69 28.39
N ALA A 223 5.76 -1.92 28.78
CA ALA A 223 6.49 -2.85 27.93
C ALA A 223 5.61 -3.42 26.80
N LYS A 224 4.31 -3.65 27.04
CA LYS A 224 3.34 -3.96 25.96
C LYS A 224 3.34 -2.88 24.89
N ARG A 225 3.18 -1.61 25.27
CA ARG A 225 3.13 -0.50 24.30
C ARG A 225 4.44 -0.30 23.53
N ILE A 226 5.59 -0.59 24.15
CA ILE A 226 6.88 -0.61 23.45
C ILE A 226 6.96 -1.77 22.45
N ILE A 227 6.45 -2.96 22.79
CA ILE A 227 6.36 -4.10 21.85
C ILE A 227 5.40 -3.76 20.70
N ASP A 228 4.25 -3.14 20.97
CA ASP A 228 3.28 -2.70 19.96
C ASP A 228 3.90 -1.71 18.95
N MET A 229 4.63 -0.71 19.45
CA MET A 229 5.35 0.29 18.64
C MET A 229 6.49 -0.31 17.81
N ILE A 230 7.28 -1.22 18.39
CA ILE A 230 8.36 -1.90 17.67
C ILE A 230 7.78 -2.88 16.65
N GLY A 231 6.72 -3.60 17.00
CA GLY A 231 6.05 -4.57 16.14
C GLY A 231 5.50 -3.94 14.85
N SER A 232 4.83 -2.79 14.99
CA SER A 232 4.35 -2.00 13.85
C SER A 232 5.49 -1.49 12.97
N MET A 233 6.53 -0.88 13.55
CA MET A 233 7.60 -0.25 12.77
C MET A 233 8.63 -1.25 12.17
N VAL A 234 8.87 -2.41 12.81
CA VAL A 234 9.90 -3.37 12.40
C VAL A 234 9.35 -4.57 11.60
N PHE A 235 8.11 -4.99 11.84
CA PHE A 235 7.52 -6.12 11.10
C PHE A 235 6.39 -5.68 10.16
N MET A 236 5.42 -4.89 10.65
CA MET A 236 4.24 -4.53 9.87
C MET A 236 4.56 -3.58 8.71
N VAL A 237 5.30 -2.49 8.97
CA VAL A 237 5.70 -1.52 7.94
C VAL A 237 6.58 -2.16 6.85
N PRO A 238 7.70 -2.87 7.14
CA PRO A 238 8.55 -3.42 6.09
C PRO A 238 7.87 -4.52 5.26
N ALA A 239 7.07 -5.39 5.88
CA ALA A 239 6.30 -6.39 5.16
C ALA A 239 5.29 -5.74 4.20
N ALA A 240 4.60 -4.68 4.64
CA ALA A 240 3.63 -3.97 3.81
C ALA A 240 4.30 -3.15 2.69
N ILE A 241 5.47 -2.55 2.92
CA ILE A 241 6.28 -1.90 1.87
C ILE A 241 6.70 -2.90 0.79
N LEU A 242 7.26 -4.06 1.17
CA LEU A 242 7.67 -5.08 0.22
C LEU A 242 6.47 -5.60 -0.59
N THR A 243 5.35 -5.84 0.08
CA THR A 243 4.12 -6.33 -0.58
C THR A 243 3.51 -5.26 -1.49
N TRP A 244 3.57 -3.97 -1.11
CA TRP A 244 3.20 -2.85 -1.98
C TRP A 244 4.08 -2.76 -3.22
N MET A 245 5.41 -2.77 -3.06
CA MET A 245 6.37 -2.61 -4.15
C MET A 245 6.19 -3.69 -5.23
N TYR A 246 6.11 -4.96 -4.85
CA TYR A 246 5.84 -6.04 -5.80
C TYR A 246 4.38 -6.06 -6.28
N GLY A 247 3.42 -5.77 -5.40
CA GLY A 247 1.99 -5.74 -5.72
C GLY A 247 1.61 -4.68 -6.74
N TRP A 248 2.26 -3.52 -6.71
CA TRP A 248 2.04 -2.41 -7.64
C TRP A 248 2.41 -2.78 -9.08
N TYR A 249 3.64 -3.27 -9.30
CA TYR A 249 4.05 -3.77 -10.62
C TYR A 249 3.25 -5.01 -11.05
N PHE A 250 2.83 -5.85 -10.09
CA PHE A 250 1.95 -6.99 -10.35
C PHE A 250 0.51 -6.58 -10.75
N LEU A 251 0.00 -5.43 -10.30
CA LEU A 251 -1.24 -4.85 -10.81
C LEU A 251 -1.03 -4.36 -12.26
N TRP A 252 -0.09 -3.44 -12.48
CA TRP A 252 0.05 -2.73 -13.75
C TRP A 252 0.44 -3.61 -14.94
N ARG A 253 1.24 -4.66 -14.72
CA ARG A 253 1.62 -5.63 -15.77
C ARG A 253 0.45 -6.42 -16.39
N HIS A 254 -0.75 -6.27 -15.84
CA HIS A 254 -1.99 -6.90 -16.29
C HIS A 254 -3.11 -5.87 -16.60
N LEU A 255 -2.75 -4.58 -16.64
CA LEU A 255 -3.60 -3.47 -17.09
C LEU A 255 -3.08 -2.84 -18.38
N VAL A 256 -1.74 -2.84 -18.58
CA VAL A 256 -1.08 -2.24 -19.75
C VAL A 256 -0.04 -3.16 -20.38
N VAL A 257 0.12 -3.00 -21.70
CA VAL A 257 1.15 -3.66 -22.53
C VAL A 257 1.93 -2.56 -23.27
N PRO A 258 3.28 -2.60 -23.38
CA PRO A 258 4.18 -3.66 -22.92
C PRO A 258 4.31 -3.73 -21.40
N ASN A 259 4.33 -4.95 -20.87
CA ASN A 259 4.27 -5.20 -19.42
C ASN A 259 5.45 -4.52 -18.68
N PRO A 260 5.19 -3.67 -17.67
CA PRO A 260 6.22 -3.21 -16.74
C PRO A 260 6.75 -4.34 -15.84
N SER A 261 7.99 -4.15 -15.38
CA SER A 261 8.68 -4.94 -14.36
C SER A 261 9.23 -4.02 -13.28
N ALA A 262 9.30 -4.49 -12.03
CA ALA A 262 9.99 -3.79 -10.94
C ALA A 262 11.50 -3.60 -11.16
N SER A 263 12.05 -4.22 -12.22
CA SER A 263 13.44 -4.14 -12.66
C SER A 263 13.65 -3.37 -13.98
N ASP A 264 12.62 -2.74 -14.55
CA ASP A 264 12.82 -1.80 -15.66
C ASP A 264 13.24 -0.43 -15.10
N SER A 265 14.30 0.18 -15.65
CA SER A 265 14.62 1.59 -15.38
C SER A 265 13.56 2.53 -15.99
N LEU A 266 13.48 3.78 -15.50
CA LEU A 266 12.53 4.76 -16.01
C LEU A 266 12.67 4.96 -17.53
N GLU A 267 13.91 5.15 -18.01
CA GLU A 267 14.20 5.33 -19.43
C GLU A 267 13.69 4.15 -20.27
N ARG A 268 13.76 2.93 -19.74
CA ARG A 268 13.27 1.71 -20.37
C ARG A 268 11.74 1.64 -20.38
N LEU A 269 11.05 2.16 -19.36
CA LEU A 269 9.59 2.32 -19.35
C LEU A 269 9.13 3.45 -20.30
N LEU A 270 9.82 4.59 -20.34
CA LEU A 270 9.55 5.67 -21.30
C LEU A 270 9.78 5.21 -22.75
N ASN A 271 10.83 4.42 -23.01
CA ASN A 271 11.03 3.79 -24.32
C ASN A 271 9.89 2.82 -24.71
N LYS A 272 9.28 2.13 -23.73
CA LYS A 272 8.05 1.31 -23.90
C LYS A 272 6.79 2.17 -24.07
N ALA A 273 6.73 3.40 -23.54
CA ALA A 273 5.54 4.26 -23.57
C ALA A 273 4.99 4.49 -24.98
N ARG A 274 5.87 4.62 -25.99
CA ARG A 274 5.49 4.73 -27.42
C ARG A 274 4.62 3.58 -27.91
N ALA A 275 4.76 2.39 -27.33
CA ALA A 275 3.98 1.20 -27.65
C ALA A 275 2.80 0.96 -26.67
N LEU A 276 2.63 1.81 -25.64
CA LEU A 276 1.65 1.60 -24.57
C LEU A 276 0.22 1.54 -25.10
N ARG A 277 -0.49 0.49 -24.67
CA ARG A 277 -1.92 0.27 -24.83
C ARG A 277 -2.50 -0.30 -23.55
N TRP A 278 -3.75 0.08 -23.23
CA TRP A 278 -4.54 -0.63 -22.24
C TRP A 278 -4.84 -2.05 -22.73
N ASN A 279 -4.63 -3.02 -21.83
CA ASN A 279 -4.91 -4.44 -22.03
C ASN A 279 -5.28 -5.01 -20.65
N VAL A 280 -6.50 -4.69 -20.21
CA VAL A 280 -7.02 -5.09 -18.90
C VAL A 280 -7.36 -6.58 -18.92
N GLU A 281 -6.65 -7.38 -18.13
CA GLU A 281 -6.95 -8.80 -17.96
C GLU A 281 -8.24 -8.98 -17.16
N THR A 282 -9.33 -9.16 -17.89
CA THR A 282 -10.69 -9.39 -17.38
C THR A 282 -10.92 -10.85 -16.98
N ILE A 283 -10.51 -11.80 -17.83
CA ILE A 283 -10.86 -13.23 -17.73
C ILE A 283 -9.96 -13.96 -16.72
N GLY A 284 -10.56 -14.87 -15.94
CA GLY A 284 -9.87 -15.77 -15.02
C GLY A 284 -9.42 -17.09 -15.68
N PHE A 285 -9.52 -18.20 -14.94
CA PHE A 285 -9.08 -19.53 -15.41
C PHE A 285 -10.08 -20.24 -16.34
N SER A 286 -11.35 -19.82 -16.36
CA SER A 286 -12.39 -20.42 -17.20
C SER A 286 -12.96 -19.38 -18.20
N PRO A 287 -13.28 -19.74 -19.46
CA PRO A 287 -13.76 -18.78 -20.46
C PRO A 287 -15.07 -18.09 -20.09
N ASN A 288 -15.95 -18.80 -19.38
CA ASN A 288 -17.24 -18.30 -18.88
C ASN A 288 -17.14 -17.89 -17.39
N GLY A 289 -15.92 -17.73 -16.88
CA GLY A 289 -15.62 -17.39 -15.49
C GLY A 289 -15.76 -15.91 -15.18
N PHE A 290 -15.42 -15.54 -13.95
CA PHE A 290 -15.59 -14.17 -13.47
C PHE A 290 -14.69 -13.19 -14.23
N ASN A 291 -15.30 -12.24 -14.93
CA ASN A 291 -14.66 -11.41 -15.96
C ASN A 291 -14.18 -10.02 -15.47
N ALA A 292 -13.94 -9.85 -14.18
CA ALA A 292 -13.28 -8.67 -13.62
C ALA A 292 -12.07 -9.05 -12.75
N TYR A 293 -11.25 -10.00 -13.23
CA TYR A 293 -10.16 -10.60 -12.45
C TYR A 293 -9.05 -9.60 -12.05
N PHE A 294 -8.91 -8.48 -12.76
CA PHE A 294 -8.06 -7.36 -12.35
C PHE A 294 -8.41 -6.79 -10.97
N LEU A 295 -9.67 -6.89 -10.50
CA LEU A 295 -10.09 -6.38 -9.19
C LEU A 295 -9.35 -7.06 -8.04
N PHE A 296 -9.02 -8.35 -8.12
CA PHE A 296 -8.19 -9.04 -7.12
C PHE A 296 -6.81 -8.38 -6.99
N LYS A 297 -6.24 -7.93 -8.11
CA LYS A 297 -4.92 -7.29 -8.17
C LYS A 297 -4.98 -5.87 -7.57
N VAL A 298 -6.09 -5.15 -7.77
CA VAL A 298 -6.38 -3.87 -7.10
C VAL A 298 -6.53 -4.07 -5.58
N LEU A 299 -7.30 -5.08 -5.15
CA LEU A 299 -7.56 -5.35 -3.73
C LEU A 299 -6.28 -5.69 -2.95
N LEU A 300 -5.31 -6.38 -3.55
CA LEU A 300 -3.99 -6.60 -2.94
C LEU A 300 -3.22 -5.29 -2.67
N VAL A 301 -3.30 -4.33 -3.60
CA VAL A 301 -2.68 -3.00 -3.45
C VAL A 301 -3.46 -2.12 -2.46
N THR A 302 -4.79 -2.23 -2.43
CA THR A 302 -5.61 -1.54 -1.40
C THR A 302 -5.35 -2.12 0.00
N PHE A 303 -5.24 -3.43 0.14
CA PHE A 303 -4.89 -4.11 1.38
C PHE A 303 -3.55 -3.59 1.96
N THR A 304 -2.49 -3.52 1.15
CA THR A 304 -1.20 -3.02 1.63
C THR A 304 -1.24 -1.53 2.00
N ALA A 305 -1.98 -0.69 1.27
CA ALA A 305 -2.21 0.70 1.66
C ALA A 305 -2.94 0.82 3.00
N LEU A 306 -3.98 0.02 3.23
CA LEU A 306 -4.72 -0.01 4.50
C LEU A 306 -3.82 -0.46 5.66
N VAL A 307 -3.04 -1.53 5.46
CA VAL A 307 -2.06 -2.01 6.46
C VAL A 307 -1.01 -0.94 6.78
N LEU A 308 -0.47 -0.22 5.79
CA LEU A 308 0.47 0.88 6.01
C LEU A 308 -0.17 2.01 6.84
N LEU A 309 -1.36 2.50 6.46
CA LEU A 309 -2.07 3.54 7.19
C LEU A 309 -2.41 3.12 8.63
N HIS A 310 -2.76 1.84 8.84
CA HIS A 310 -3.11 1.32 10.15
C HIS A 310 -1.88 1.11 11.04
N SER A 311 -0.71 0.75 10.48
CA SER A 311 0.55 0.66 11.23
C SER A 311 0.95 2.00 11.87
N VAL A 312 0.67 3.11 11.18
CA VAL A 312 0.86 4.48 11.68
C VAL A 312 -0.16 4.80 12.78
N ALA A 313 -1.43 4.42 12.60
CA ALA A 313 -2.47 4.62 13.61
C ALA A 313 -2.16 3.88 14.92
N PHE A 314 -1.77 2.61 14.82
CA PHE A 314 -1.43 1.76 15.96
C PHE A 314 -0.18 2.29 16.69
N PHE A 315 0.87 2.68 15.96
CA PHE A 315 2.06 3.29 16.55
C PHE A 315 1.75 4.58 17.32
N TYR A 316 0.92 5.48 16.76
CA TYR A 316 0.49 6.71 17.46
C TYR A 316 -0.36 6.39 18.70
N ARG A 317 -1.30 5.44 18.62
CA ARG A 317 -2.09 4.99 19.77
C ARG A 317 -1.18 4.45 20.89
N SER A 318 -0.32 3.47 20.59
CA SER A 318 0.56 2.86 21.58
C SER A 318 1.54 3.86 22.20
N TYR A 319 2.02 4.83 21.42
CA TYR A 319 2.83 5.94 21.96
C TYR A 319 2.03 6.83 22.94
N LEU A 320 0.79 7.18 22.61
CA LEU A 320 -0.06 7.97 23.50
C LEU A 320 -0.40 7.20 24.78
N GLU A 321 -0.75 5.92 24.68
CA GLU A 321 -1.03 5.05 25.82
C GLU A 321 0.21 4.88 26.73
N LEU A 322 1.41 4.80 26.16
CA LEU A 322 2.67 4.76 26.91
C LEU A 322 2.95 6.07 27.67
N VAL A 323 2.50 7.21 27.16
CA VAL A 323 2.82 8.57 27.66
C VAL A 323 1.74 9.15 28.57
N GLU A 324 0.48 8.85 28.34
CA GLU A 324 -0.65 9.24 29.20
C GLU A 324 -0.95 8.20 30.29
N GLY A 325 -0.56 6.93 30.08
CA GLY A 325 -0.66 5.87 31.10
C GLY A 325 -1.95 5.04 31.02
N GLU A 326 -2.20 4.23 32.04
CA GLU A 326 -3.25 3.20 32.01
C GLU A 326 -4.68 3.78 31.92
N GLU A 327 -4.90 5.02 32.37
CA GLU A 327 -6.16 5.78 32.20
C GLU A 327 -6.49 6.14 30.73
N SER A 328 -5.54 5.95 29.80
CA SER A 328 -5.71 6.25 28.38
C SER A 328 -5.88 5.03 27.48
N ILE A 329 -5.90 3.83 28.06
CA ILE A 329 -6.17 2.58 27.34
C ILE A 329 -7.56 2.64 26.69
N ASP A 330 -7.65 2.26 25.42
CA ASP A 330 -8.88 2.24 24.60
C ASP A 330 -9.65 3.58 24.51
N LYS A 331 -9.00 4.67 24.89
CA LYS A 331 -9.54 6.03 24.82
C LYS A 331 -9.90 6.41 23.38
N TYR A 332 -11.17 6.76 23.18
CA TYR A 332 -11.80 7.01 21.87
C TYR A 332 -11.87 5.79 20.92
N LEU A 333 -11.67 4.56 21.40
CA LEU A 333 -11.89 3.37 20.58
C LEU A 333 -13.39 3.20 20.26
N ASP A 334 -13.69 3.04 18.98
CA ASP A 334 -15.02 2.77 18.45
C ASP A 334 -15.17 1.26 18.20
N LYS A 335 -15.55 0.51 19.26
CA LYS A 335 -15.89 -0.93 19.17
C LYS A 335 -17.33 -1.13 18.68
N ASP A 336 -17.56 -2.17 17.88
CA ASP A 336 -18.90 -2.71 17.62
C ASP A 336 -19.34 -3.60 18.80
N SER A 337 -20.52 -3.34 19.35
CA SER A 337 -21.16 -4.17 20.39
C SER A 337 -22.51 -4.72 19.91
N LEU A 338 -22.96 -5.82 20.51
CA LEU A 338 -24.23 -6.46 20.18
C LEU A 338 -25.41 -5.88 21.00
N GLY A 339 -25.09 -5.24 22.13
CA GLY A 339 -26.04 -4.56 23.02
C GLY A 339 -25.37 -4.10 24.32
N GLU A 340 -26.15 -3.62 25.29
CA GLU A 340 -25.64 -3.43 26.65
C GLU A 340 -25.32 -4.79 27.28
N GLY A 341 -24.05 -5.04 27.59
CA GLY A 341 -23.58 -6.27 28.24
C GLY A 341 -23.00 -7.35 27.31
N GLU A 342 -23.14 -7.20 25.99
CA GLU A 342 -22.54 -8.12 25.00
C GLU A 342 -21.53 -7.37 24.10
N GLU A 343 -20.26 -7.36 24.52
CA GLU A 343 -19.16 -7.17 23.57
C GLU A 343 -19.15 -8.33 22.57
N ALA A 344 -18.78 -8.06 21.32
CA ALA A 344 -19.00 -8.97 20.19
C ALA A 344 -18.07 -10.19 20.17
N TYR A 345 -18.31 -11.14 21.08
CA TYR A 345 -17.68 -12.47 21.19
C TYR A 345 -16.15 -12.44 21.06
N GLU A 346 -15.44 -12.14 22.15
CA GLU A 346 -14.03 -12.52 22.26
C GLU A 346 -13.93 -14.05 22.08
N GLY A 347 -13.24 -14.49 21.02
CA GLY A 347 -13.16 -15.90 20.63
C GLY A 347 -12.28 -16.71 21.57
N THR A 348 -12.84 -17.16 22.70
CA THR A 348 -12.13 -17.94 23.72
C THR A 348 -11.68 -19.31 23.21
N HIS A 349 -10.37 -19.49 22.97
CA HIS A 349 -9.68 -20.78 22.91
C HIS A 349 -8.22 -20.66 23.35
#